data_AF-A0A3P6S7C2-F1
#
_entry.id   AF-A0A3P6S7C2-F1
#
_cell.length_a   1.000
_cell.length_b   1.000
_cell.length_c   1.000
_cell.angle_alpha   90.00
_cell.angle_beta   90.00
_cell.angle_gamma   90.00
#
_symmetry.space_group_name_H-M   'P 1'
#
loop_
_entity.id
_entity.type
_entity.pdbx_description
1 polymer ?
#
loop_
_entity_poly.entity_id
_entity_poly.type
_entity_poly.pdbx_seq_one_letter_code
_entity_poly.pdbx_strand_id
1 'polypeptide(L)'
;SLLKLLLENINQKKQCLLNSEDPGCSWILQRKYFALSAHDTTVAALLATLADKEILEEGLPQYTASVAIELWNKTDVGFAVKILFHKAFHHHYQAITRFTKGCPSDSDFCPLDIFLKRSMIFLPDDIKQECLPKKEINRSVYKLCDVGMFNFK
;
A
#
# COMPACT_ATOMS: atom_id res chain seq x y z
N SER A 1 10.49 -4.80 1.27
CA SER A 1 9.02 -4.95 1.16
C SER A 1 8.53 -4.15 -0.03
N LEU A 2 7.37 -4.52 -0.63
CA LEU A 2 6.79 -3.81 -1.77
C LEU A 2 6.41 -2.36 -1.42
N LEU A 3 5.82 -2.15 -0.24
CA LEU A 3 5.50 -0.81 0.26
C LEU A 3 6.75 0.09 0.28
N LYS A 4 7.86 -0.38 0.87
CA LYS A 4 9.12 0.39 0.94
C LYS A 4 9.57 0.87 -0.44
N LEU A 5 9.58 -0.03 -1.42
CA LEU A 5 9.95 0.30 -2.79
C LEU A 5 9.05 1.40 -3.37
N LEU A 6 7.73 1.33 -3.14
CA LEU A 6 6.79 2.35 -3.60
C LEU A 6 7.05 3.71 -2.92
N LEU A 7 7.23 3.73 -1.60
CA LEU A 7 7.53 4.96 -0.86
C LEU A 7 8.85 5.61 -1.32
N GLU A 8 9.90 4.81 -1.51
CA GLU A 8 11.20 5.27 -1.99
C GLU A 8 11.09 5.84 -3.40
N ASN A 9 10.39 5.16 -4.31
CA ASN A 9 10.18 5.66 -5.68
C ASN A 9 9.41 6.99 -5.70
N ILE A 10 8.34 7.11 -4.90
CA ILE A 10 7.54 8.33 -4.79
C ILE A 10 8.38 9.47 -4.19
N ASN A 11 9.09 9.21 -3.09
CA ASN A 11 9.90 10.23 -2.43
C ASN A 11 11.06 10.68 -3.32
N GLN A 12 11.74 9.75 -3.99
CA GLN A 12 12.80 10.09 -4.95
C GLN A 12 12.26 10.92 -6.12
N LYS A 13 11.07 10.58 -6.65
CA LYS A 13 10.41 11.39 -7.68
C LYS A 13 10.13 12.80 -7.17
N LYS A 14 9.59 12.96 -5.96
CA LYS A 14 9.37 14.28 -5.33
C LYS A 14 10.67 15.08 -5.25
N GLN A 15 11.75 14.49 -4.72
CA GLN A 15 13.02 15.19 -4.55
C GLN A 15 13.57 15.68 -5.90
N CYS A 16 13.52 14.83 -6.92
CA CYS A 16 13.94 15.19 -8.26
C CYS A 16 13.05 16.25 -8.93
N LEU A 17 11.74 16.25 -8.64
CA LEU A 17 10.84 17.31 -9.12
C LEU A 17 11.13 18.66 -8.46
N LEU A 18 11.62 18.67 -7.22
CA LEU A 18 12.03 19.89 -6.52
C LEU A 18 13.42 20.37 -6.97
N ASN A 19 14.32 19.44 -7.31
CA ASN A 19 15.70 19.71 -7.73
C ASN A 19 15.93 19.22 -9.16
N SER A 20 15.23 19.81 -10.13
CA SER A 20 15.20 19.32 -11.52
C SER A 20 16.52 19.42 -12.28
N GLU A 21 17.48 20.20 -11.76
CA GLU A 21 18.78 20.42 -12.39
C GLU A 21 19.81 19.33 -12.07
N ASP A 22 19.54 18.45 -11.09
CA ASP A 22 20.43 17.35 -10.74
C ASP A 22 20.53 16.35 -11.91
N PRO A 23 21.72 16.14 -12.51
CA PRO A 23 21.90 15.16 -13.58
C PRO A 23 21.48 13.74 -13.19
N GLY A 24 21.60 13.38 -11.90
CA GLY A 24 21.18 12.11 -11.32
C GLY A 24 19.66 11.89 -11.35
N CYS A 25 18.87 12.94 -11.60
CA CYS A 25 17.41 12.89 -11.65
C CYS A 25 16.84 12.67 -13.07
N SER A 26 17.67 12.76 -14.12
CA SER A 26 17.25 12.64 -15.52
C SER A 26 16.36 11.42 -15.80
N TRP A 27 16.76 10.24 -15.31
CA TRP A 27 16.06 8.97 -15.52
C TRP A 27 14.66 8.95 -14.86
N ILE A 28 14.52 9.50 -13.65
CA ILE A 28 13.26 9.43 -12.90
C ILE A 28 12.31 10.55 -13.31
N LEU A 29 12.81 11.71 -13.73
CA LEU A 29 12.01 12.87 -14.13
C LEU A 29 11.10 12.55 -15.34
N GLN A 30 11.61 11.81 -16.31
CA GLN A 30 10.86 11.41 -17.50
C GLN A 30 9.91 10.23 -17.24
N ARG A 31 10.19 9.40 -16.22
CA ARG A 31 9.33 8.26 -15.87
C ARG A 31 7.97 8.73 -15.35
N LYS A 32 6.91 8.40 -16.08
CA LYS A 32 5.51 8.66 -15.72
C LYS A 32 4.81 7.47 -15.07
N TYR A 33 5.26 6.27 -15.40
CA TYR A 33 4.64 5.03 -14.95
C TYR A 33 5.70 4.03 -14.47
N PHE A 34 5.42 3.38 -13.36
CA PHE A 34 6.23 2.32 -12.77
C PHE A 34 5.28 1.20 -12.34
N ALA A 35 5.48 0.01 -12.90
CA ALA A 35 4.59 -1.12 -12.69
C ALA A 35 5.38 -2.37 -12.27
N LEU A 36 4.73 -3.17 -11.45
CA LEU A 36 5.22 -4.45 -10.97
C LEU A 36 4.10 -5.48 -11.16
N SER A 37 4.44 -6.64 -11.72
CA SER A 37 3.55 -7.79 -11.73
C SER A 37 3.70 -8.54 -10.42
N ALA A 38 2.59 -8.97 -9.83
CA ALA A 38 2.57 -9.59 -8.52
C ALA A 38 1.45 -10.63 -8.40
N HIS A 39 1.56 -11.49 -7.39
CA HIS A 39 0.50 -12.43 -7.02
C HIS A 39 -0.57 -11.75 -6.15
N ASP A 40 -1.75 -12.35 -6.12
CA ASP A 40 -2.88 -12.00 -5.25
C ASP A 40 -2.47 -11.77 -3.79
N THR A 41 -1.65 -12.66 -3.23
CA THR A 41 -1.11 -12.57 -1.86
C THR A 41 -0.25 -11.32 -1.65
N THR A 42 0.55 -10.93 -2.65
CA THR A 42 1.35 -9.71 -2.60
C THR A 42 0.48 -8.46 -2.67
N VAL A 43 -0.57 -8.48 -3.50
CA VAL A 43 -1.55 -7.37 -3.57
C VAL A 43 -2.33 -7.26 -2.26
N ALA A 44 -2.77 -8.39 -1.69
CA ALA A 44 -3.43 -8.45 -0.39
C ALA A 44 -2.54 -7.89 0.72
N ALA A 45 -1.27 -8.29 0.76
CA ALA A 45 -0.30 -7.80 1.72
C ALA A 45 -0.06 -6.29 1.57
N LEU A 46 0.01 -5.77 0.34
CA LEU A 46 0.11 -4.33 0.11
C LEU A 46 -1.16 -3.61 0.61
N LEU A 47 -2.34 -4.10 0.26
CA LEU A 47 -3.60 -3.52 0.72
C LEU A 47 -3.73 -3.53 2.24
N ALA A 48 -3.23 -4.56 2.92
CA ALA A 48 -3.18 -4.61 4.39
C ALA A 48 -2.32 -3.49 5.02
N THR A 49 -1.37 -2.91 4.27
CA THR A 49 -0.62 -1.73 4.71
C THR A 49 -1.29 -0.40 4.33
N LEU A 50 -2.28 -0.42 3.45
CA LEU A 50 -2.91 0.78 2.90
C LEU A 50 -4.33 0.98 3.42
N ALA A 51 -5.19 -0.03 3.32
CA ALA A 51 -6.62 0.09 3.55
C ALA A 51 -7.05 -0.47 4.91
N ASP A 52 -8.12 0.12 5.45
CA ASP A 52 -8.81 -0.43 6.62
C ASP A 52 -9.52 -1.75 6.30
N LYS A 53 -9.78 -2.51 7.37
CA LYS A 53 -10.30 -3.88 7.32
C LYS A 53 -11.58 -4.02 6.49
N GLU A 54 -12.44 -3.00 6.49
CA GLU A 54 -13.72 -2.99 5.77
C GLU A 54 -13.55 -3.17 4.24
N ILE A 55 -12.41 -2.77 3.66
CA ILE A 55 -12.10 -3.01 2.24
C ILE A 55 -11.61 -4.44 1.99
N LEU A 56 -11.03 -5.06 3.00
CA LEU A 56 -10.36 -6.36 2.93
C LEU A 56 -11.30 -7.53 3.22
N GLU A 57 -12.57 -7.30 3.54
CA GLU A 57 -13.49 -8.34 4.01
C GLU A 57 -13.85 -9.40 2.96
N GLU A 58 -13.56 -9.16 1.68
CA GLU A 58 -13.89 -10.08 0.58
C GLU A 58 -12.81 -11.13 0.25
N GLY A 59 -11.87 -11.38 1.17
CA GLY A 59 -10.83 -12.39 0.99
C GLY A 59 -9.68 -11.93 0.10
N LEU A 60 -9.03 -12.86 -0.61
CA LEU A 60 -7.91 -12.51 -1.49
C LEU A 60 -8.40 -11.73 -2.73
N PRO A 61 -7.59 -10.77 -3.23
CA PRO A 61 -7.89 -10.05 -4.46
C PRO A 61 -8.16 -11.00 -5.62
N GLN A 62 -9.20 -10.71 -6.41
CA GLN A 62 -9.59 -11.56 -7.53
C GLN A 62 -8.62 -11.43 -8.71
N TYR A 63 -8.79 -12.30 -9.70
CA TYR A 63 -8.03 -12.25 -10.95
C TYR A 63 -8.03 -10.82 -11.53
N THR A 64 -6.85 -10.37 -11.99
CA THR A 64 -6.55 -9.00 -12.50
C THR A 64 -6.56 -7.87 -11.47
N ALA A 65 -6.73 -8.16 -10.18
CA ALA A 65 -6.66 -7.13 -9.15
C ALA A 65 -5.34 -6.35 -9.18
N SER A 66 -5.44 -5.04 -9.00
CA SER A 66 -4.28 -4.13 -9.04
C SER A 66 -4.50 -2.89 -8.19
N VAL A 67 -3.40 -2.35 -7.67
CA VAL A 67 -3.38 -1.11 -6.89
C VAL A 67 -2.55 -0.10 -7.66
N ALA A 68 -3.11 1.09 -7.88
CA ALA A 68 -2.39 2.23 -8.43
C ALA A 68 -2.22 3.30 -7.36
N ILE A 69 -1.00 3.84 -7.25
CA ILE A 69 -0.66 4.92 -6.33
C ILE A 69 -0.14 6.08 -7.16
N GLU A 70 -0.91 7.16 -7.21
CA GLU A 70 -0.63 8.32 -8.03
C GLU A 70 -0.01 9.42 -7.18
N LEU A 71 1.10 10.00 -7.66
CA LEU A 71 1.70 11.20 -7.09
C LEU A 71 1.16 12.43 -7.83
N TRP A 72 0.49 13.31 -7.10
CA TRP A 72 -0.08 14.55 -7.59
C TRP A 72 0.66 15.76 -7.00
N ASN A 73 0.71 16.86 -7.76
CA ASN A 73 1.10 18.17 -7.24
C ASN A 73 -0.11 19.09 -7.34
N LYS A 74 -0.83 19.28 -6.23
CA LYS A 74 -2.03 20.10 -6.15
C LYS A 74 -1.69 21.50 -5.65
N THR A 75 -2.48 22.48 -6.06
CA THR A 75 -2.32 23.89 -5.66
C THR A 75 -2.67 24.17 -4.20
N ASP A 76 -3.61 23.42 -3.63
CA ASP A 76 -4.14 23.60 -2.27
C ASP A 76 -3.37 22.81 -1.20
N VAL A 77 -2.90 21.61 -1.54
CA VAL A 77 -2.26 20.67 -0.60
C VAL A 77 -0.78 20.43 -0.91
N GLY A 78 -0.30 20.85 -2.08
CA GLY A 78 1.03 20.50 -2.57
C GLY A 78 1.11 19.06 -3.05
N PHE A 79 2.24 18.39 -2.78
CA PHE A 79 2.39 16.98 -3.15
C PHE A 79 1.43 16.08 -2.36
N ALA A 80 0.62 15.33 -3.08
CA ALA A 80 -0.38 14.45 -2.51
C ALA A 80 -0.41 13.09 -3.21
N VAL A 81 -0.94 12.09 -2.54
CA VAL A 81 -1.11 10.73 -3.04
C VAL A 81 -2.59 10.42 -3.21
N LYS A 82 -2.95 9.83 -4.35
CA LYS A 82 -4.25 9.21 -4.58
C LYS A 82 -4.05 7.70 -4.76
N ILE A 83 -4.81 6.91 -4.02
CA ILE A 83 -4.72 5.45 -4.02
C ILE A 83 -5.98 4.91 -4.69
N LEU A 84 -5.78 4.12 -5.74
CA LEU A 84 -6.83 3.49 -6.50
C LEU A 84 -6.70 1.96 -6.37
N PHE A 85 -7.84 1.29 -6.21
CA PHE A 85 -7.91 -0.16 -6.23
C PHE A 85 -8.85 -0.64 -7.33
N HIS A 86 -8.35 -1.55 -8.15
CA HIS A 86 -9.13 -2.32 -9.11
C HIS A 86 -9.23 -3.75 -8.60
N LYS A 87 -10.45 -4.19 -8.31
CA LYS A 87 -10.70 -5.43 -7.57
C LYS A 87 -10.75 -6.68 -8.45
N ALA A 88 -11.29 -6.56 -9.67
CA ALA A 88 -11.38 -7.66 -10.64
C ALA A 88 -11.71 -7.12 -12.05
N PHE A 89 -11.61 -7.98 -13.05
CA PHE A 89 -11.72 -7.65 -14.49
C PHE A 89 -12.94 -6.80 -14.88
N HIS A 90 -14.08 -6.98 -14.23
CA HIS A 90 -15.32 -6.25 -14.52
C HIS A 90 -15.54 -4.98 -13.67
N HIS A 91 -14.58 -4.61 -12.81
CA HIS A 91 -14.67 -3.44 -11.95
C HIS A 91 -13.81 -2.30 -12.47
N HIS A 92 -14.23 -1.06 -12.24
CA HIS A 92 -13.38 0.10 -12.47
C HIS A 92 -12.45 0.34 -11.28
N TYR A 93 -11.39 1.13 -11.49
CA TYR A 93 -10.57 1.63 -10.40
C TYR A 93 -11.42 2.51 -9.48
N GLN A 94 -11.34 2.25 -8.18
CA GLN A 94 -12.03 3.01 -7.16
C GLN A 94 -11.02 3.68 -6.24
N ALA A 95 -11.25 4.94 -5.90
CA ALA A 95 -10.39 5.66 -4.96
C ALA A 95 -10.61 5.16 -3.54
N ILE A 96 -9.55 4.59 -2.96
CA ILE A 96 -9.53 4.03 -1.61
C ILE A 96 -8.74 4.89 -0.62
N THR A 97 -8.23 6.05 -1.04
CA THR A 97 -7.45 6.97 -0.21
C THR A 97 -8.16 7.32 1.11
N ARG A 98 -9.48 7.51 1.08
CA ARG A 98 -10.28 7.87 2.26
C ARG A 98 -10.33 6.79 3.35
N PHE A 99 -10.11 5.53 2.95
CA PHE A 99 -10.11 4.36 3.84
C PHE A 99 -8.70 3.98 4.29
N THR A 100 -7.75 4.87 4.00
CA THR A 100 -6.36 4.69 4.35
C THR A 100 -6.13 5.30 5.71
N LYS A 101 -5.93 4.48 6.73
CA LYS A 101 -5.74 4.98 8.11
C LYS A 101 -4.63 6.02 8.19
N GLY A 102 -4.97 7.18 8.75
CA GLY A 102 -4.06 8.33 8.86
C GLY A 102 -4.13 9.33 7.71
N CYS A 103 -4.84 9.02 6.62
CA CYS A 103 -5.21 9.99 5.58
C CYS A 103 -6.57 10.62 5.88
N PRO A 104 -6.90 11.80 5.29
CA PRO A 104 -8.20 12.43 5.48
C PRO A 104 -9.35 11.56 4.94
N SER A 105 -10.43 11.43 5.71
CA SER A 105 -11.59 10.58 5.36
C SER A 105 -12.57 11.25 4.39
N ASP A 106 -12.46 12.56 4.20
CA ASP A 106 -13.31 13.40 3.36
C ASP A 106 -12.65 13.77 2.01
N SER A 107 -11.49 13.18 1.71
CA SER A 107 -10.71 13.50 0.51
C SER A 107 -10.24 12.25 -0.23
N ASP A 108 -10.22 12.33 -1.56
CA ASP A 108 -9.57 11.35 -2.43
C ASP A 108 -8.03 11.47 -2.43
N PHE A 109 -7.49 12.51 -1.78
CA PHE A 109 -6.07 12.84 -1.74
C PHE A 109 -5.55 12.88 -0.31
N CYS A 110 -4.38 12.28 -0.11
CA CYS A 110 -3.65 12.30 1.13
C CYS A 110 -2.37 13.13 0.97
N PRO A 111 -2.10 14.13 1.83
CA PRO A 111 -0.82 14.84 1.81
C PRO A 111 0.35 13.85 1.86
N LEU A 112 1.35 14.04 1.00
CA LEU A 112 2.40 13.04 0.81
C LEU A 112 3.24 12.81 2.07
N ASP A 113 3.51 13.87 2.84
CA ASP A 113 4.22 13.79 4.12
C ASP A 113 3.45 12.94 5.15
N ILE A 114 2.13 13.12 5.24
CA ILE A 114 1.25 12.31 6.08
C ILE A 114 1.28 10.85 5.61
N PHE A 115 1.13 10.61 4.30
CA PHE A 115 1.19 9.27 3.71
C PHE A 115 2.53 8.57 3.99
N LEU A 116 3.66 9.26 3.85
CA LEU A 116 4.98 8.72 4.15
C LEU A 116 5.09 8.39 5.65
N LYS A 117 4.76 9.34 6.53
CA LYS A 117 4.85 9.18 7.98
C LYS A 117 4.01 8.00 8.49
N ARG A 118 2.76 7.90 8.05
CA ARG A 118 1.86 6.82 8.48
C ARG A 118 2.30 5.45 7.94
N SER A 119 3.03 5.41 6.83
CA SER A 119 3.49 4.15 6.23
C SER A 119 4.71 3.55 6.93
N MET A 120 5.43 4.34 7.73
CA MET A 120 6.66 3.91 8.40
C MET A 120 6.45 2.72 9.34
N ILE A 121 5.29 2.63 10.00
CA ILE A 121 4.99 1.55 10.96
C ILE A 121 4.89 0.16 10.31
N PHE A 122 4.72 0.11 8.99
CA PHE A 122 4.61 -1.14 8.22
C PHE A 122 5.94 -1.53 7.57
N LEU A 123 6.99 -0.73 7.76
CA LEU A 123 8.30 -1.03 7.24
C LEU A 123 9.05 -1.92 8.23
N PRO A 124 9.71 -2.99 7.74
CA PRO A 124 10.57 -3.80 8.59
C PRO A 124 11.79 -3.00 9.01
N ASP A 125 12.21 -3.16 10.26
CA ASP A 125 13.47 -2.63 10.79
C ASP A 125 14.64 -3.46 10.24
N ASP A 126 14.52 -4.79 10.30
CA ASP A 126 15.46 -5.74 9.70
C ASP A 126 14.71 -6.84 8.96
N ILE A 127 14.58 -6.65 7.64
CA ILE A 127 13.90 -7.61 6.76
C ILE A 127 14.50 -9.01 6.83
N LYS A 128 15.81 -9.16 7.08
CA LYS A 128 16.42 -10.49 7.13
C LYS A 128 16.00 -11.22 8.39
N GLN A 129 16.03 -10.54 9.53
CA GLN A 129 15.61 -11.11 10.81
C GLN A 129 14.10 -11.38 10.85
N GLU A 130 13.30 -10.45 10.36
CA GLU A 130 11.83 -10.59 10.35
C GLU A 130 11.33 -11.68 9.41
N CYS A 131 12.07 -11.99 8.35
CA CYS A 131 11.78 -13.09 7.44
C CYS A 131 12.24 -14.46 7.96
N LEU A 132 13.00 -14.54 9.06
CA LEU A 132 13.40 -15.83 9.62
C LEU A 132 12.15 -16.58 10.13
N PRO A 133 12.11 -17.91 10.00
CA PRO A 133 11.06 -18.70 10.62
C PRO A 133 11.04 -18.42 12.13
N LYS A 134 9.90 -17.96 12.63
CA LYS A 134 9.71 -17.83 14.08
C LYS A 134 9.82 -19.23 14.67
N LYS A 135 10.78 -19.45 15.58
CA LYS A 135 10.83 -20.67 16.41
C LYS A 135 9.44 -20.87 17.01
N GLU A 136 8.89 -22.07 16.87
CA GLU A 136 7.49 -22.41 17.17
C GLU A 136 6.96 -21.62 18.37
N ILE A 137 6.08 -20.66 18.11
CA ILE A 137 5.20 -20.14 19.15
C ILE A 137 4.35 -21.33 19.57
N ASN A 138 4.48 -21.77 20.82
CA ASN A 138 3.75 -22.90 21.40
C ASN A 138 2.33 -22.98 20.80
N ARG A 139 2.10 -24.01 19.98
CA ARG A 139 0.87 -24.25 19.20
C ARG A 139 -0.41 -24.32 20.05
N SER A 140 -0.30 -24.25 21.37
CA SER A 140 -1.42 -24.20 22.31
C SER A 140 -2.25 -22.91 22.24
N VAL A 141 -1.74 -21.81 21.66
CA VAL A 141 -2.50 -20.55 21.55
C VAL A 141 -3.50 -20.56 20.37
N TYR A 142 -3.22 -21.30 19.29
CA TYR A 142 -4.11 -21.36 18.11
C TYR A 142 -5.34 -22.25 18.29
N LYS A 143 -5.39 -23.10 19.32
CA LYS A 143 -6.61 -23.86 19.66
C LYS A 143 -7.78 -23.00 20.15
N LEU A 144 -7.56 -21.72 20.42
CA LEU A 144 -8.62 -20.78 20.80
C LEU A 144 -9.32 -20.11 19.60
N CYS A 145 -8.78 -20.20 18.39
CA CYS A 145 -9.43 -19.66 17.18
C CYS A 145 -10.18 -20.70 16.35
N ASP A 146 -9.97 -22.00 16.60
CA ASP A 146 -10.67 -23.10 15.90
C ASP A 146 -11.91 -23.65 16.63
N VAL A 147 -12.30 -23.07 17.78
CA VAL A 147 -13.57 -23.41 18.46
C VAL A 147 -14.56 -22.28 18.26
N GLY A 148 -14.97 -22.10 17.00
CA GLY A 148 -15.97 -21.12 16.60
C GLY A 148 -16.64 -21.48 15.28
N MET A 149 -16.68 -22.77 14.92
CA MET A 149 -17.53 -23.23 13.82
C MET A 149 -18.98 -23.19 14.31
N PHE A 150 -19.63 -22.06 14.03
CA PHE A 150 -21.07 -21.87 14.18
C PHE A 150 -21.79 -23.00 13.45
N ASN A 151 -22.50 -23.83 14.20
CA ASN A 151 -23.51 -24.73 13.67
C ASN A 151 -24.69 -23.87 13.18
N PHE A 152 -24.87 -23.75 11.86
CA PHE A 152 -26.17 -23.44 11.29
C PHE A 152 -26.90 -24.76 11.02
N LYS A 153 -28.08 -24.88 11.63
CA LYS A 153 -29.10 -25.88 11.31
C LYS A 153 -29.58 -25.74 9.87
#